data_AF-A0A8X6T7G3-F1
#
_entry.id   AF-A0A8X6T7G3-F1
#
_cell.length_a   1.000
_cell.length_b   1.000
_cell.length_c   1.000
_cell.angle_alpha   90.00
_cell.angle_beta   90.00
_cell.angle_gamma   90.00
#
_symmetry.space_group_name_H-M   'P 1'
#
loop_
_entity.id
_entity.type
_entity.pdbx_description
1 polymer ?
#
loop_
_entity_poly.entity_id
_entity_poly.type
_entity_poly.pdbx_seq_one_letter_code
_entity_poly.pdbx_strand_id
1 'polypeptide(L)'
;MENTHRRPSGKRPKKRRFRGNQFMKVCSHTHVAERKDTSKCASSNKISGIQTSLKSNLVKVSENFKGYRIFDFISTFRSILSVSCCLKCHKPLTINEKSTRGLCSNFEIRCKNCGSVCTFSSCENTGNKNNAPEINRRSILAMRCIGQGLESLKTFCAVMSLPNPVEQKSYDVINNKLSRVMKEVAEESMKRAAVEENSSSPDYLLTVSGDGTWKTRGHSSLIGVCTVIGAETGKVLDREVLSSFCKGCDSYKGVKFGIKYNKWQRAHKISCRKNYSGSAGKMEVDGMLRIFNRSEKLHNPQIFELHRRWRHKKHSMPFLKTSHTAMTILFRK
;
A
#
# COMPACT_ATOMS: atom_id res chain seq x y z
N MET A 1 38.08 42.33 18.51
CA MET A 1 37.92 41.20 19.46
C MET A 1 36.46 40.77 19.42
N GLU A 2 36.15 39.67 18.75
CA GLU A 2 34.77 39.16 18.66
C GLU A 2 34.80 37.64 18.88
N ASN A 3 34.30 37.23 20.04
CA ASN A 3 34.37 35.88 20.58
C ASN A 3 33.40 34.93 19.85
N THR A 4 33.94 34.01 19.05
CA THR A 4 33.16 32.89 18.51
C THR A 4 33.18 31.72 19.50
N HIS A 5 32.13 31.59 20.33
CA HIS A 5 31.95 30.42 21.18
C HIS A 5 31.67 29.17 20.33
N ARG A 6 32.71 28.39 20.03
CA ARG A 6 32.57 27.01 19.52
C ARG A 6 32.05 26.12 20.66
N ARG A 7 30.95 25.40 20.41
CA ARG A 7 30.43 24.39 21.35
C ARG A 7 31.41 23.21 21.45
N PRO A 8 31.74 22.71 22.65
CA PRO A 8 32.55 21.51 22.81
C PRO A 8 31.82 20.29 22.23
N SER A 9 32.54 19.47 21.46
CA SER A 9 32.08 18.17 20.99
C SER A 9 31.88 17.21 22.17
N GLY A 10 30.74 16.49 22.20
CA GLY A 10 30.49 15.44 23.19
C GLY A 10 29.12 15.44 23.87
N LYS A 11 28.29 16.49 23.74
CA LYS A 11 26.92 16.50 24.33
C LYS A 11 25.89 15.99 23.31
N ARG A 12 25.34 14.79 23.56
CA ARG A 12 24.20 14.21 22.83
C ARG A 12 23.02 15.20 22.85
N PRO A 13 22.41 15.59 21.71
CA PRO A 13 21.23 16.45 21.74
C PRO A 13 20.11 15.75 22.52
N LYS A 14 19.50 16.44 23.49
CA LYS A 14 18.30 15.93 24.20
C LYS A 14 17.26 15.55 23.14
N LYS A 15 16.81 14.29 23.14
CA LYS A 15 15.69 13.82 22.29
C LYS A 15 14.50 14.75 22.53
N ARG A 16 14.04 15.44 21.48
CA ARG A 16 12.75 16.14 21.52
C ARG A 16 11.67 15.07 21.71
N ARG A 17 10.91 15.18 22.80
CA ARG A 17 9.70 14.38 23.00
C ARG A 17 8.70 14.77 21.92
N PHE A 18 8.15 13.77 21.23
CA PHE A 18 7.02 13.95 20.34
C PHE A 18 5.83 14.41 21.19
N ARG A 19 5.50 15.70 21.13
CA ARG A 19 4.19 16.19 21.55
C ARG A 19 3.30 15.98 20.32
N GLY A 20 2.22 15.22 20.48
CA GLY A 20 1.33 14.82 19.37
C GLY A 20 0.81 15.98 18.54
N ASN A 21 -0.02 15.69 17.54
CA ASN A 21 -0.46 16.62 16.49
C ASN A 21 -1.02 17.95 17.05
N GLN A 22 -0.16 18.95 17.24
CA GLN A 22 -0.50 20.29 17.77
C GLN A 22 -1.04 21.24 16.69
N PHE A 23 -1.56 20.70 15.59
CA PHE A 23 -2.17 21.48 14.52
C PHE A 23 -3.53 20.87 14.12
N MET A 24 -4.47 20.83 15.07
CA MET A 24 -5.87 21.09 14.77
C MET A 24 -6.17 22.46 15.38
N LYS A 25 -6.11 23.51 14.56
CA LYS A 25 -6.81 24.74 14.93
C LYS A 25 -8.30 24.46 14.76
N VAL A 26 -9.00 24.26 15.86
CA VAL A 26 -10.45 24.42 15.90
C VAL A 26 -10.70 25.91 15.73
N CYS A 27 -11.15 26.35 14.55
CA CYS A 27 -11.67 27.70 14.40
C CYS A 27 -13.05 27.72 15.08
N SER A 28 -13.07 28.19 16.32
CA SER A 28 -14.29 28.53 17.05
C SER A 28 -14.68 29.97 16.73
N HIS A 29 -15.33 30.20 15.59
CA HIS A 29 -16.18 31.38 15.42
C HIS A 29 -17.42 31.00 14.60
N THR A 30 -18.54 31.01 15.29
CA THR A 30 -19.91 30.94 14.79
C THR A 30 -20.19 32.14 13.88
N HIS A 31 -20.24 31.92 12.56
CA HIS A 31 -21.13 32.67 11.68
C HIS A 31 -21.67 31.71 10.61
N VAL A 32 -23.00 31.61 10.60
CA VAL A 32 -23.81 30.79 9.71
C VAL A 32 -23.64 31.28 8.28
N ALA A 33 -23.08 30.43 7.42
CA ALA A 33 -23.28 30.46 5.98
C ALA A 33 -23.08 29.05 5.43
N GLU A 34 -24.13 28.48 4.86
CA GLU A 34 -24.13 27.16 4.24
C GLU A 34 -23.06 27.08 3.14
N ARG A 35 -22.03 26.27 3.36
CA ARG A 35 -21.15 25.78 2.29
C ARG A 35 -21.11 24.26 2.37
N LYS A 36 -21.50 23.62 1.27
CA LYS A 36 -21.37 22.17 1.05
C LYS A 36 -19.89 21.81 0.94
N ASP A 37 -19.19 21.74 2.06
CA ASP A 37 -17.82 21.25 2.10
C ASP A 37 -17.81 19.73 2.27
N THR A 38 -17.77 19.01 1.14
CA THR A 38 -17.28 17.64 1.14
C THR A 38 -15.78 17.67 1.38
N SER A 39 -15.34 17.70 2.64
CA SER A 39 -13.93 17.49 2.99
C SER A 39 -13.57 16.01 2.77
N LYS A 40 -13.37 15.64 1.51
CA LYS A 40 -12.93 14.31 1.12
C LYS A 40 -11.42 14.24 1.32
N CYS A 41 -10.98 13.38 2.24
CA CYS A 41 -9.56 13.05 2.40
C CYS A 41 -9.01 12.47 1.08
N ALA A 42 -7.74 12.71 0.77
CA ALA A 42 -7.09 12.20 -0.45
C ALA A 42 -7.21 10.66 -0.63
N SER A 43 -7.49 9.93 0.45
CA SER A 43 -7.79 8.49 0.43
C SER A 43 -9.19 8.14 -0.09
N SER A 44 -10.22 8.99 0.11
CA SER A 44 -11.59 8.67 -0.33
C SER A 44 -11.74 8.74 -1.84
N ASN A 45 -10.98 9.61 -2.52
CA ASN A 45 -11.02 9.75 -3.98
C ASN A 45 -10.42 8.53 -4.70
N LYS A 46 -9.69 7.65 -4.01
CA LYS A 46 -9.04 6.46 -4.59
C LYS A 46 -9.87 5.18 -4.48
N ILE A 47 -10.98 5.21 -3.72
CA ILE A 47 -11.77 4.01 -3.35
C ILE A 47 -13.11 3.96 -4.10
N SER A 48 -13.50 5.01 -4.83
CA SER A 48 -14.82 5.14 -5.48
C SER A 48 -15.08 4.20 -6.68
N GLY A 49 -14.14 3.32 -7.04
CA GLY A 49 -14.19 2.53 -8.28
C GLY A 49 -14.56 1.05 -8.16
N ILE A 50 -14.92 0.53 -6.99
CA ILE A 50 -15.20 -0.92 -6.85
C ILE A 50 -16.72 -1.15 -6.88
N GLN A 51 -17.28 -1.31 -8.08
CA GLN A 51 -18.61 -1.88 -8.27
C GLN A 51 -18.50 -3.39 -8.49
N THR A 52 -18.92 -4.19 -7.50
CA THR A 52 -19.19 -5.62 -7.69
C THR A 52 -20.68 -5.80 -7.97
N SER A 53 -21.02 -6.20 -9.19
CA SER A 53 -22.40 -6.51 -9.56
C SER A 53 -22.72 -7.95 -9.15
N LEU A 54 -23.77 -8.13 -8.37
CA LEU A 54 -24.32 -9.45 -8.05
C LEU A 54 -25.79 -9.47 -8.42
N LYS A 55 -26.14 -10.37 -9.33
CA LYS A 55 -27.52 -10.68 -9.73
C LYS A 55 -27.91 -12.00 -9.06
N SER A 56 -28.89 -11.96 -8.16
CA SER A 56 -29.71 -13.13 -7.82
C SER A 56 -31.15 -12.67 -7.52
N ASN A 57 -32.10 -13.24 -8.27
CA ASN A 57 -33.48 -12.75 -8.45
C ASN A 57 -34.48 -13.20 -7.37
N LEU A 58 -34.09 -13.31 -6.09
CA LEU A 58 -35.02 -13.77 -5.03
C LEU A 58 -35.12 -12.85 -3.82
N VAL A 59 -34.31 -11.80 -3.73
CA VAL A 59 -34.44 -10.77 -2.69
C VAL A 59 -34.23 -9.42 -3.35
N LYS A 60 -35.25 -8.54 -3.32
CA LYS A 60 -35.08 -7.13 -3.69
C LYS A 60 -34.29 -6.44 -2.58
N VAL A 61 -32.98 -6.66 -2.57
CA VAL A 61 -32.05 -5.95 -1.70
C VAL A 61 -31.90 -4.54 -2.28
N SER A 62 -32.20 -3.51 -1.48
CA SER A 62 -32.01 -2.12 -1.92
C SER A 62 -30.55 -1.89 -2.32
N GLU A 63 -30.31 -1.06 -3.34
CA GLU A 63 -28.94 -0.82 -3.83
C GLU A 63 -27.99 -0.30 -2.75
N ASN A 64 -28.56 0.36 -1.73
CA ASN A 64 -27.86 0.89 -0.55
C ASN A 64 -27.40 -0.21 0.43
N PHE A 65 -27.92 -1.43 0.31
CA PHE A 65 -27.61 -2.56 1.19
C PHE A 65 -26.47 -3.41 0.61
N LYS A 66 -25.38 -2.75 0.21
CA LYS A 66 -24.12 -3.38 -0.25
C LYS A 66 -22.99 -3.10 0.73
N GLY A 67 -21.93 -3.92 0.69
CA GLY A 67 -20.71 -3.72 1.48
C GLY A 67 -20.59 -4.54 2.76
N TYR A 68 -19.37 -4.63 3.29
CA TYR A 68 -19.01 -5.41 4.47
C TYR A 68 -19.21 -4.60 5.75
N ARG A 69 -19.85 -5.21 6.75
CA ARG A 69 -20.09 -4.67 8.08
C ARG A 69 -19.74 -5.75 9.10
N ILE A 70 -19.28 -5.33 10.28
CA ILE A 70 -19.01 -6.24 11.40
C ILE A 70 -20.28 -6.31 12.23
N PHE A 71 -20.76 -7.52 12.49
CA PHE A 71 -21.97 -7.78 13.25
C PHE A 71 -21.68 -8.80 14.35
N ASP A 72 -22.30 -8.61 15.51
CA ASP A 72 -22.36 -9.64 16.54
C ASP A 72 -23.29 -10.76 16.07
N PHE A 73 -22.78 -11.98 15.93
CA PHE A 73 -23.54 -13.10 15.37
C PHE A 73 -24.72 -13.48 16.26
N ILE A 74 -24.56 -13.48 17.59
CA ILE A 74 -25.62 -13.89 18.51
C ILE A 74 -26.80 -12.91 18.40
N SER A 75 -26.54 -11.62 18.55
CA SER A 75 -27.57 -10.57 18.50
C SER A 75 -28.25 -10.50 17.13
N THR A 76 -27.46 -10.59 16.05
CA THR A 76 -27.98 -10.49 14.68
C THR A 76 -28.86 -11.68 14.33
N PHE A 77 -28.37 -12.90 14.52
CA PHE A 77 -29.13 -14.10 14.16
C PHE A 77 -30.28 -14.36 15.11
N ARG A 78 -30.19 -14.01 16.40
CA ARG A 78 -31.33 -14.08 17.32
C ARG A 78 -32.49 -13.20 16.85
N SER A 79 -32.19 -11.97 16.43
CA SER A 79 -33.19 -11.03 15.91
C SER A 79 -33.84 -11.57 14.63
N ILE A 80 -33.03 -12.06 13.68
CA ILE A 80 -33.54 -12.63 12.42
C ILE A 80 -34.39 -13.89 12.68
N LEU A 81 -33.93 -14.80 13.54
CA LEU A 81 -34.64 -16.04 13.84
C LEU A 81 -35.95 -15.81 14.60
N SER A 82 -36.08 -14.72 15.37
CA SER A 82 -37.32 -14.39 16.09
C SER A 82 -38.50 -14.09 15.16
N VAL A 83 -38.22 -13.63 13.94
CA VAL A 83 -39.22 -13.32 12.91
C VAL A 83 -39.23 -14.33 11.75
N SER A 84 -38.41 -15.37 11.83
CA SER A 84 -38.24 -16.37 10.76
C SER A 84 -38.83 -17.72 11.16
N CYS A 85 -39.44 -18.44 10.22
CA CYS A 85 -39.93 -19.80 10.42
C CYS A 85 -39.58 -20.70 9.23
N CYS A 86 -39.67 -22.02 9.42
CA CYS A 86 -39.46 -22.97 8.34
C CYS A 86 -40.54 -22.83 7.26
N LEU A 87 -40.13 -22.70 6.00
CA LEU A 87 -41.04 -22.60 4.85
C LEU A 87 -41.98 -23.79 4.68
N LYS A 88 -41.62 -24.98 5.17
CA LYS A 88 -42.44 -26.20 5.00
C LYS A 88 -43.42 -26.46 6.15
N CYS A 89 -43.02 -26.17 7.39
CA CYS A 89 -43.79 -26.57 8.57
C CYS A 89 -44.04 -25.43 9.57
N HIS A 90 -43.61 -24.21 9.25
CA HIS A 90 -43.78 -23.00 10.06
C HIS A 90 -43.24 -23.09 11.50
N LYS A 91 -42.38 -24.08 11.79
CA LYS A 91 -41.71 -24.23 13.09
C LYS A 91 -40.41 -23.40 13.18
N PRO A 92 -39.92 -23.10 14.40
CA PRO A 92 -38.69 -22.36 14.60
C PRO A 92 -37.47 -22.99 13.91
N LEU A 93 -36.56 -22.13 13.47
CA LEU A 93 -35.29 -22.50 12.83
C LEU A 93 -34.14 -22.38 13.83
N THR A 94 -33.11 -23.19 13.64
CA THR A 94 -31.83 -23.07 14.36
C THR A 94 -30.71 -22.79 13.37
N ILE A 95 -29.80 -21.89 13.71
CA ILE A 95 -28.60 -21.60 12.92
C ILE A 95 -27.34 -22.04 13.65
N ASN A 96 -26.41 -22.67 12.93
CA ASN A 96 -25.11 -23.08 13.44
C ASN A 96 -24.00 -22.65 12.48
N GLU A 97 -22.84 -22.31 13.01
CA GLU A 97 -21.61 -22.17 12.22
C GLU A 97 -20.99 -23.55 12.03
N LYS A 98 -20.94 -24.05 10.80
CA LYS A 98 -20.39 -25.37 10.47
C LYS A 98 -18.87 -25.38 10.39
N SER A 99 -18.30 -24.32 9.82
CA SER A 99 -16.87 -24.22 9.58
C SER A 99 -16.46 -22.78 9.33
N THR A 100 -15.20 -22.49 9.64
CA THR A 100 -14.56 -21.20 9.39
C THR A 100 -13.37 -21.37 8.44
N ARG A 101 -13.22 -20.45 7.49
CA ARG A 101 -12.05 -20.35 6.60
C ARG A 101 -11.47 -18.95 6.71
N GLY A 102 -10.58 -18.74 7.68
CA GLY A 102 -10.14 -17.40 8.06
C GLY A 102 -11.32 -16.59 8.60
N LEU A 103 -11.59 -15.43 8.02
CA LEU A 103 -12.70 -14.55 8.42
C LEU A 103 -14.04 -14.91 7.77
N CYS A 104 -14.11 -16.01 7.04
CA CYS A 104 -15.31 -16.47 6.36
C CYS A 104 -15.97 -17.60 7.15
N SER A 105 -17.24 -17.44 7.47
CA SER A 105 -18.06 -18.39 8.22
C SER A 105 -19.03 -19.08 7.28
N ASN A 106 -19.12 -20.40 7.36
CA ASN A 106 -20.13 -21.19 6.66
C ASN A 106 -21.23 -21.57 7.65
N PHE A 107 -22.46 -21.16 7.38
CA PHE A 107 -23.61 -21.38 8.24
C PHE A 107 -24.51 -22.50 7.71
N GLU A 108 -25.18 -23.16 8.64
CA GLU A 108 -26.31 -24.06 8.41
C GLU A 108 -27.52 -23.55 9.18
N ILE A 109 -28.62 -23.28 8.47
CA ILE A 109 -29.95 -23.12 9.05
C ILE A 109 -30.69 -24.44 8.90
N ARG A 110 -31.20 -24.96 10.02
CA ARG A 110 -31.91 -26.23 10.09
C ARG A 110 -33.27 -26.06 10.77
N CYS A 111 -34.28 -26.71 10.22
CA CYS A 111 -35.52 -26.97 10.94
C CYS A 111 -35.44 -28.34 11.62
N LYS A 112 -35.59 -28.37 12.96
CA LYS A 112 -35.56 -29.61 13.73
C LYS A 112 -36.78 -30.52 13.47
N ASN A 113 -37.91 -29.96 13.04
CA ASN A 113 -39.15 -30.70 12.86
C ASN A 113 -39.22 -31.46 11.53
N CYS A 114 -38.93 -30.80 10.40
CA CYS A 114 -39.03 -31.41 9.07
C CYS A 114 -37.66 -31.75 8.44
N GLY A 115 -36.56 -31.50 9.15
CA GLY A 115 -35.21 -31.80 8.67
C GLY A 115 -34.73 -30.92 7.50
N SER A 116 -35.45 -29.86 7.13
CA SER A 116 -35.01 -28.96 6.05
C SER A 116 -33.74 -28.22 6.45
N VAL A 117 -32.78 -28.17 5.52
CA VAL A 117 -31.46 -27.56 5.72
C VAL A 117 -31.18 -26.54 4.61
N CYS A 118 -30.67 -25.38 5.00
CA CYS A 118 -30.14 -24.37 4.11
C CYS A 118 -28.72 -24.00 4.55
N THR A 119 -27.78 -23.93 3.61
CA THR A 119 -26.40 -23.52 3.91
C THR A 119 -26.05 -22.26 3.13
N PHE A 120 -25.27 -21.38 3.75
CA PHE A 120 -24.76 -20.17 3.11
C PHE A 120 -23.43 -19.77 3.74
N SER A 121 -22.71 -18.88 3.05
CA SER A 121 -21.41 -18.38 3.51
C SER A 121 -21.51 -16.89 3.83
N SER A 122 -20.72 -16.41 4.80
CA SER A 122 -20.70 -15.00 5.19
C SER A 122 -20.14 -14.07 4.12
N CYS A 123 -19.40 -14.62 3.15
CA CYS A 123 -18.90 -13.88 2.00
C CYS A 123 -18.83 -14.79 0.77
N GLU A 124 -18.73 -14.16 -0.40
CA GLU A 124 -18.54 -14.90 -1.63
C GLU A 124 -17.14 -15.48 -1.74
N ASN A 125 -17.04 -16.57 -2.49
CA ASN A 125 -15.76 -17.10 -2.92
C ASN A 125 -15.35 -16.47 -4.25
N THR A 126 -14.04 -16.34 -4.44
CA THR A 126 -13.43 -15.75 -5.63
C THR A 126 -12.41 -16.69 -6.27
N GLY A 127 -12.08 -16.39 -7.53
CA GLY A 127 -11.11 -17.12 -8.35
C GLY A 127 -11.73 -18.26 -9.15
N ASN A 128 -10.98 -18.80 -10.10
CA ASN A 128 -11.50 -19.74 -11.11
C ASN A 128 -12.16 -20.99 -10.51
N LYS A 129 -11.72 -21.42 -9.32
CA LYS A 129 -12.27 -22.59 -8.62
C LYS A 129 -13.36 -22.22 -7.59
N ASN A 130 -13.75 -20.95 -7.49
CA ASN A 130 -14.69 -20.41 -6.49
C ASN A 130 -14.47 -20.96 -5.07
N ASN A 131 -13.20 -21.00 -4.65
CA ASN A 131 -12.80 -21.63 -3.40
C ASN A 131 -12.09 -20.68 -2.42
N ALA A 132 -11.77 -19.46 -2.82
CA ALA A 132 -11.04 -18.50 -1.97
C ALA A 132 -12.01 -17.42 -1.45
N PRO A 133 -12.32 -17.40 -0.15
CA PRO A 133 -13.20 -16.37 0.41
C PRO A 133 -12.68 -14.96 0.12
N GLU A 134 -13.54 -14.10 -0.41
CA GLU A 134 -13.16 -12.73 -0.80
C GLU A 134 -12.67 -11.94 0.41
N ILE A 135 -13.34 -12.08 1.56
CA ILE A 135 -13.04 -11.35 2.80
C ILE A 135 -11.58 -11.52 3.25
N ASN A 136 -10.99 -12.70 3.00
CA ASN A 136 -9.61 -12.99 3.35
C ASN A 136 -8.62 -12.21 2.48
N ARG A 137 -8.93 -12.02 1.19
CA ARG A 137 -8.10 -11.19 0.30
C ARG A 137 -8.25 -9.71 0.65
N ARG A 138 -9.49 -9.30 0.93
CA ARG A 138 -9.84 -7.91 1.27
C ARG A 138 -9.19 -7.48 2.59
N SER A 139 -9.21 -8.31 3.62
CA SER A 139 -8.57 -8.00 4.91
C SER A 139 -7.05 -7.87 4.79
N ILE A 140 -6.40 -8.74 4.01
CA ILE A 140 -4.97 -8.62 3.73
C ILE A 140 -4.67 -7.34 2.94
N LEU A 141 -5.44 -7.04 1.89
CA LEU A 141 -5.30 -5.80 1.14
C LEU A 141 -5.43 -4.56 2.05
N ALA A 142 -6.45 -4.54 2.91
CA ALA A 142 -6.67 -3.45 3.85
C ALA A 142 -5.46 -3.26 4.78
N MET A 143 -4.94 -4.34 5.35
CA MET A 143 -3.75 -4.30 6.22
C MET A 143 -2.52 -3.80 5.47
N ARG A 144 -2.31 -4.23 4.23
CA ARG A 144 -1.20 -3.75 3.40
C ARG A 144 -1.32 -2.25 3.07
N CYS A 145 -2.53 -1.76 2.81
CA CYS A 145 -2.79 -0.34 2.53
C CYS A 145 -2.45 0.57 3.73
N ILE A 146 -2.61 0.08 4.96
CA ILE A 146 -2.23 0.81 6.19
C ILE A 146 -0.80 0.51 6.66
N GLY A 147 0.01 -0.17 5.83
CA GLY A 147 1.40 -0.49 6.14
C GLY A 147 1.59 -1.62 7.17
N GLN A 148 0.54 -2.40 7.44
CA GLN A 148 0.53 -3.50 8.39
C GLN A 148 0.63 -4.87 7.68
N GLY A 149 0.80 -5.95 8.47
CA GLY A 149 0.92 -7.32 7.98
C GLY A 149 0.02 -8.29 8.75
N LEU A 150 0.30 -9.59 8.63
CA LEU A 150 -0.50 -10.65 9.25
C LEU A 150 -0.58 -10.54 10.77
N GLU A 151 0.53 -10.21 11.44
CA GLU A 151 0.53 -10.12 12.92
C GLU A 151 -0.41 -9.04 13.43
N SER A 152 -0.41 -7.87 12.80
CA SER A 152 -1.35 -6.80 13.13
C SER A 152 -2.80 -7.17 12.80
N LEU A 153 -3.02 -7.97 11.75
CA LEU A 153 -4.36 -8.51 11.44
C LEU A 153 -4.83 -9.48 12.53
N LYS A 154 -3.96 -10.37 13.01
CA LYS A 154 -4.27 -11.27 14.13
C LYS A 154 -4.59 -10.48 15.40
N THR A 155 -3.79 -9.46 15.73
CA THR A 155 -4.06 -8.58 16.88
C THR A 155 -5.40 -7.86 16.73
N PHE A 156 -5.69 -7.30 15.55
CA PHE A 156 -6.97 -6.68 15.26
C PHE A 156 -8.13 -7.65 15.46
N CYS A 157 -8.03 -8.87 14.92
CA CYS A 157 -9.06 -9.90 15.10
C CYS A 157 -9.24 -10.27 16.58
N ALA A 158 -8.16 -10.48 17.32
CA ALA A 158 -8.21 -10.84 18.73
C ALA A 158 -8.89 -9.75 19.58
N VAL A 159 -8.56 -8.48 19.35
CA VAL A 159 -9.15 -7.34 20.08
C VAL A 159 -10.63 -7.15 19.72
N MET A 160 -11.01 -7.42 18.48
CA MET A 160 -12.40 -7.32 18.00
C MET A 160 -13.23 -8.58 18.27
N SER A 161 -12.69 -9.59 18.97
CA SER A 161 -13.33 -10.89 19.17
C SER A 161 -13.78 -11.58 17.87
N LEU A 162 -12.99 -11.42 16.80
CA LEU A 162 -13.20 -12.07 15.50
C LEU A 162 -12.45 -13.41 15.44
N PRO A 163 -12.86 -14.33 14.54
CA PRO A 163 -12.08 -15.52 14.23
C PRO A 163 -10.65 -15.18 13.83
N ASN A 164 -9.73 -16.13 14.04
CA ASN A 164 -8.37 -15.97 13.55
C ASN A 164 -8.38 -15.77 12.02
N PRO A 165 -7.57 -14.83 11.51
CA PRO A 165 -7.44 -14.64 10.07
C PRO A 165 -6.76 -15.87 9.44
N VAL A 166 -6.50 -15.80 8.14
CA VAL A 166 -5.84 -16.89 7.42
C VAL A 166 -4.46 -17.25 8.00
N GLU A 167 -4.08 -18.51 7.85
CA GLU A 167 -2.76 -19.00 8.21
C GLU A 167 -1.62 -18.34 7.41
N GLN A 168 -0.39 -18.41 7.92
CA GLN A 168 0.79 -17.83 7.29
C GLN A 168 0.97 -18.28 5.83
N LYS A 169 0.80 -19.59 5.55
CA LYS A 169 0.93 -20.12 4.19
C LYS A 169 -0.07 -19.48 3.23
N SER A 170 -1.33 -19.37 3.64
CA SER A 170 -2.39 -18.73 2.86
C SER A 170 -2.18 -17.23 2.71
N TYR A 171 -1.73 -16.56 3.78
CA TYR A 171 -1.34 -15.15 3.75
C TYR A 171 -0.25 -14.91 2.70
N ASP A 172 0.81 -15.70 2.68
CA ASP A 172 1.93 -15.52 1.75
C ASP A 172 1.47 -15.71 0.29
N VAL A 173 0.62 -16.70 0.02
CA VAL A 173 0.03 -16.90 -1.31
C VAL A 173 -0.80 -15.69 -1.74
N ILE A 174 -1.65 -15.16 -0.86
CA ILE A 174 -2.50 -14.01 -1.17
C ILE A 174 -1.65 -12.75 -1.34
N ASN A 175 -0.72 -12.49 -0.42
CA ASN A 175 0.13 -11.31 -0.43
C ASN A 175 1.07 -11.28 -1.64
N ASN A 176 1.57 -12.42 -2.10
CA ASN A 176 2.36 -12.51 -3.34
C ASN A 176 1.51 -12.19 -4.57
N LYS A 177 0.27 -12.69 -4.64
CA LYS A 177 -0.67 -12.35 -5.72
C LYS A 177 -1.01 -10.87 -5.71
N LEU A 178 -1.32 -10.31 -4.53
CA LEU A 178 -1.59 -8.88 -4.36
C LEU A 178 -0.39 -8.05 -4.78
N SER A 179 0.83 -8.42 -4.39
CA SER A 179 2.04 -7.70 -4.78
C SER A 179 2.23 -7.64 -6.30
N ARG A 180 1.87 -8.71 -7.03
CA ARG A 180 1.94 -8.73 -8.49
C ARG A 180 0.91 -7.80 -9.11
N VAL A 181 -0.36 -7.95 -8.73
CA VAL A 181 -1.46 -7.12 -9.25
C VAL A 181 -1.26 -5.64 -8.92
N MET A 182 -0.83 -5.32 -7.70
CA MET A 182 -0.54 -3.94 -7.31
C MET A 182 0.61 -3.33 -8.12
N LYS A 183 1.60 -4.14 -8.52
CA LYS A 183 2.68 -3.67 -9.39
C LYS A 183 2.14 -3.31 -10.78
N GLU A 184 1.34 -4.21 -11.37
CA GLU A 184 0.71 -4.01 -12.69
C GLU A 184 -0.18 -2.77 -12.69
N VAL A 185 -1.08 -2.64 -11.71
CA VAL A 185 -1.97 -1.48 -11.56
C VAL A 185 -1.18 -0.18 -11.38
N ALA A 186 -0.09 -0.22 -10.62
CA ALA A 186 0.77 0.96 -10.44
C ALA A 186 1.50 1.33 -11.74
N GLU A 187 1.98 0.36 -12.51
CA GLU A 187 2.62 0.60 -13.81
C GLU A 187 1.62 1.17 -14.83
N GLU A 188 0.40 0.64 -14.91
CA GLU A 188 -0.65 1.18 -15.76
C GLU A 188 -1.08 2.59 -15.33
N SER A 189 -1.17 2.84 -14.01
CA SER A 189 -1.46 4.17 -13.49
C SER A 189 -0.36 5.18 -13.86
N MET A 190 0.91 4.79 -13.76
CA MET A 190 2.05 5.65 -14.12
C MET A 190 2.10 5.91 -15.64
N LYS A 191 1.80 4.91 -16.47
CA LYS A 191 1.68 5.08 -17.93
C LYS A 191 0.60 6.10 -18.32
N ARG A 192 -0.59 5.99 -17.71
CA ARG A 192 -1.67 6.96 -17.95
C ARG A 192 -1.29 8.36 -17.48
N ALA A 193 -0.63 8.46 -16.32
CA ALA A 193 -0.13 9.74 -15.82
C ALA A 193 0.88 10.38 -16.78
N ALA A 194 1.78 9.59 -17.38
CA ALA A 194 2.76 10.09 -18.36
C ALA A 194 2.10 10.62 -19.64
N VAL A 195 1.06 9.93 -20.15
CA VAL A 195 0.29 10.42 -21.32
C VAL A 195 -0.42 11.73 -21.00
N GLU A 196 -1.07 11.81 -19.85
CA GLU A 196 -1.79 13.01 -19.41
C GLU A 196 -0.86 14.21 -19.19
N GLU A 197 0.32 13.98 -18.60
CA GLU A 197 1.35 15.01 -18.42
C GLU A 197 1.83 15.53 -19.78
N ASN A 198 2.11 14.63 -20.72
CA ASN A 198 2.56 15.00 -22.06
C ASN A 198 1.51 15.81 -22.83
N SER A 199 0.22 15.47 -22.69
CA SER A 199 -0.87 16.23 -23.29
C SER A 199 -1.13 17.59 -22.64
N SER A 200 -0.70 17.77 -21.38
CA SER A 200 -0.88 19.01 -20.63
C SER A 200 0.33 19.95 -20.75
N SER A 201 1.44 19.47 -21.32
CA SER A 201 2.70 20.21 -21.44
C SER A 201 2.67 21.13 -22.68
N PRO A 202 2.83 22.45 -22.52
CA PRO A 202 2.63 23.42 -23.61
C PRO A 202 3.64 23.29 -24.77
N ASP A 203 4.85 22.78 -24.52
CA ASP A 203 5.94 22.72 -25.52
C ASP A 203 6.49 21.31 -25.78
N TYR A 204 5.74 20.25 -25.41
CA TYR A 204 6.26 18.87 -25.32
C TYR A 204 7.52 18.71 -24.45
N LEU A 205 7.84 19.74 -23.66
CA LEU A 205 8.90 19.73 -22.66
C LEU A 205 8.31 19.23 -21.34
N LEU A 206 8.69 18.02 -20.94
CA LEU A 206 8.18 17.42 -19.72
C LEU A 206 8.93 17.98 -18.51
N THR A 207 8.29 18.86 -17.76
CA THR A 207 8.84 19.37 -16.50
C THR A 207 8.50 18.39 -15.38
N VAL A 208 9.52 17.97 -14.62
CA VAL A 208 9.32 16.98 -13.56
C VAL A 208 9.99 17.37 -12.24
N SER A 209 9.38 16.95 -11.15
CA SER A 209 9.92 17.00 -9.80
C SER A 209 10.28 15.59 -9.32
N GLY A 210 11.47 15.44 -8.72
CA GLY A 210 11.91 14.19 -8.12
C GLY A 210 11.89 14.25 -6.58
N ASP A 211 11.37 13.20 -5.93
CA ASP A 211 11.43 13.03 -4.47
C ASP A 211 11.84 11.60 -4.07
N GLY A 212 12.36 11.47 -2.83
CA GLY A 212 12.80 10.21 -2.24
C GLY A 212 12.17 9.95 -0.88
N THR A 213 11.80 8.70 -0.61
CA THR A 213 11.32 8.25 0.69
C THR A 213 12.06 7.02 1.18
N TRP A 214 12.19 6.87 2.50
CA TRP A 214 12.94 5.79 3.13
C TRP A 214 12.06 5.02 4.11
N LYS A 215 12.30 3.70 4.21
CA LYS A 215 11.57 2.84 5.14
C LYS A 215 11.74 3.26 6.60
N THR A 216 12.92 3.72 6.98
CA THR A 216 13.21 4.18 8.34
C THR A 216 13.77 5.60 8.34
N ARG A 217 13.54 6.34 9.43
CA ARG A 217 14.10 7.68 9.61
C ARG A 217 15.61 7.59 9.84
N GLY A 218 16.34 8.57 9.31
CA GLY A 218 17.80 8.70 9.46
C GLY A 218 18.58 8.17 8.26
N HIS A 219 19.89 8.42 8.25
CA HIS A 219 20.79 8.08 7.15
C HIS A 219 21.23 6.60 7.13
N SER A 220 20.42 5.70 7.68
CA SER A 220 20.72 4.27 7.83
C SER A 220 19.62 3.35 7.29
N SER A 221 18.66 3.90 6.54
CA SER A 221 17.63 3.07 5.91
C SER A 221 18.23 2.20 4.82
N LEU A 222 17.87 0.92 4.83
CA LEU A 222 18.33 -0.06 3.85
C LEU A 222 17.43 -0.15 2.61
N ILE A 223 16.30 0.56 2.63
CA ILE A 223 15.32 0.59 1.54
C ILE A 223 14.93 2.05 1.30
N GLY A 224 15.06 2.48 0.05
CA GLY A 224 14.65 3.78 -0.45
C GLY A 224 13.75 3.63 -1.68
N VAL A 225 12.83 4.56 -1.86
CA VAL A 225 11.99 4.67 -3.06
C VAL A 225 12.14 6.08 -3.59
N CYS A 226 12.50 6.19 -4.86
CA CYS A 226 12.58 7.45 -5.58
C CYS A 226 11.39 7.54 -6.53
N THR A 227 10.79 8.71 -6.67
CA THR A 227 9.64 8.94 -7.53
C THR A 227 9.83 10.21 -8.33
N VAL A 228 9.45 10.16 -9.60
CA VAL A 228 9.34 11.33 -10.47
C VAL A 228 7.87 11.68 -10.62
N ILE A 229 7.56 12.97 -10.48
CA ILE A 229 6.21 13.54 -10.45
C ILE A 229 6.13 14.61 -11.53
N GLY A 230 5.08 14.57 -12.35
CA GLY A 230 4.80 15.60 -13.36
C GLY A 230 4.49 16.95 -12.72
N ALA A 231 5.02 18.03 -13.28
CA ALA A 231 4.80 19.38 -12.77
C ALA A 231 3.34 19.84 -12.98
N GLU A 232 2.72 19.44 -14.09
CA GLU A 232 1.38 19.90 -14.47
C GLU A 232 0.28 19.07 -13.78
N THR A 233 0.38 17.74 -13.85
CA THR A 233 -0.65 16.85 -13.28
C THR A 233 -0.45 16.56 -11.80
N GLY A 234 0.76 16.75 -11.27
CA GLY A 234 1.13 16.33 -9.92
C GLY A 234 1.09 14.81 -9.71
N LYS A 235 1.06 14.01 -10.78
CA LYS A 235 0.98 12.55 -10.73
C LYS A 235 2.35 11.90 -10.82
N VAL A 236 2.49 10.73 -10.20
CA VAL A 236 3.72 9.93 -10.28
C VAL A 236 3.83 9.35 -11.67
N LEU A 237 4.91 9.70 -12.37
CA LEU A 237 5.21 9.23 -13.72
C LEU A 237 6.09 7.99 -13.69
N ASP A 238 7.00 7.89 -12.72
CA ASP A 238 7.87 6.75 -12.57
C ASP A 238 8.39 6.60 -11.13
N ARG A 239 8.85 5.40 -10.77
CA ARG A 239 9.46 5.10 -9.46
C ARG A 239 10.62 4.11 -9.54
N GLU A 240 11.63 4.29 -8.70
CA GLU A 240 12.71 3.32 -8.50
C GLU A 240 12.77 2.88 -7.04
N VAL A 241 12.78 1.57 -6.81
CA VAL A 241 12.95 1.00 -5.46
C VAL A 241 14.36 0.47 -5.32
N LEU A 242 15.12 1.05 -4.39
CA LEU A 242 16.47 0.62 -4.06
C LEU A 242 16.50 -0.08 -2.71
N SER A 243 17.18 -1.22 -2.66
CA SER A 243 17.34 -2.04 -1.47
C SER A 243 18.78 -2.52 -1.36
N SER A 244 19.43 -2.15 -0.25
CA SER A 244 20.72 -2.72 0.17
C SER A 244 20.54 -3.94 1.07
N PHE A 245 19.28 -4.33 1.35
CA PHE A 245 18.92 -5.43 2.23
C PHE A 245 18.23 -6.57 1.48
N CYS A 246 18.52 -7.79 1.91
CA CYS A 246 17.74 -8.97 1.57
C CYS A 246 17.67 -9.88 2.79
N LYS A 247 16.46 -10.33 3.16
CA LYS A 247 16.29 -11.21 4.31
C LYS A 247 16.98 -12.56 4.12
N GLY A 248 17.02 -13.08 2.89
CA GLY A 248 17.78 -14.31 2.58
C GLY A 248 19.28 -14.16 2.83
N CYS A 249 19.87 -13.02 2.44
CA CYS A 249 21.27 -12.71 2.76
C CYS A 249 21.53 -12.53 4.26
N ASP A 250 20.58 -11.95 4.97
CA ASP A 250 20.66 -11.71 6.41
C ASP A 250 20.55 -13.02 7.21
N SER A 251 19.67 -13.93 6.78
CA SER A 251 19.41 -15.22 7.44
C SER A 251 20.46 -16.31 7.15
N TYR A 252 21.47 -16.05 6.32
CA TYR A 252 22.52 -17.04 6.07
C TYR A 252 23.38 -17.26 7.33
N LYS A 253 23.33 -18.47 7.88
CA LYS A 253 24.02 -18.84 9.14
C LYS A 253 25.49 -19.23 8.97
N GLY A 254 25.93 -19.47 7.74
CA GLY A 254 27.30 -19.88 7.46
C GLY A 254 28.28 -18.70 7.41
N VAL A 255 29.55 -19.03 7.26
CA VAL A 255 30.61 -18.04 7.06
C VAL A 255 30.48 -17.41 5.68
N LYS A 256 30.53 -16.07 5.58
CA LYS A 256 30.30 -15.32 4.33
C LYS A 256 31.53 -15.26 3.41
N PHE A 257 32.30 -16.34 3.36
CA PHE A 257 33.44 -16.50 2.46
C PHE A 257 33.65 -17.96 2.07
N GLY A 258 34.44 -18.20 1.02
CA GLY A 258 34.83 -19.53 0.55
C GLY A 258 33.80 -20.20 -0.37
N ILE A 259 34.13 -21.43 -0.79
CA ILE A 259 33.41 -22.17 -1.84
C ILE A 259 31.94 -22.40 -1.47
N LYS A 260 31.66 -22.76 -0.20
CA LYS A 260 30.29 -23.00 0.30
C LYS A 260 29.41 -21.75 0.20
N TYR A 261 29.95 -20.58 0.58
CA TYR A 261 29.25 -19.31 0.45
C TYR A 261 29.02 -18.94 -1.02
N ASN A 262 30.03 -19.09 -1.88
CA ASN A 262 29.92 -18.77 -3.30
C ASN A 262 28.85 -19.63 -3.99
N LYS A 263 28.78 -20.93 -3.68
CA LYS A 263 27.74 -21.83 -4.20
C LYS A 263 26.34 -21.38 -3.74
N TRP A 264 26.19 -21.07 -2.45
CA TRP A 264 24.93 -20.55 -1.91
C TRP A 264 24.54 -19.21 -2.54
N GLN A 265 25.49 -18.27 -2.67
CA GLN A 265 25.24 -16.93 -3.21
C GLN A 265 24.79 -16.98 -4.66
N ARG A 266 25.41 -17.85 -5.48
CA ARG A 266 24.99 -18.09 -6.87
C ARG A 266 23.54 -18.60 -6.94
N ALA A 267 23.19 -19.58 -6.11
CA ALA A 267 21.82 -20.08 -6.03
C ALA A 267 20.83 -19.01 -5.52
N HIS A 268 21.22 -18.22 -4.52
CA HIS A 268 20.38 -17.17 -3.95
C HIS A 268 20.19 -15.96 -4.87
N LYS A 269 21.13 -15.69 -5.79
CA LYS A 269 21.09 -14.51 -6.68
C LYS A 269 19.74 -14.33 -7.38
N ILE A 270 19.09 -15.43 -7.77
CA ILE A 270 17.78 -15.45 -8.44
C ILE A 270 16.66 -14.87 -7.55
N SER A 271 16.73 -15.08 -6.24
CA SER A 271 15.74 -14.64 -5.25
C SER A 271 16.20 -13.46 -4.39
N CYS A 272 17.40 -12.94 -4.67
CA CYS A 272 17.98 -11.84 -3.91
C CYS A 272 17.23 -10.54 -4.21
N ARG A 273 16.82 -9.84 -3.14
CA ARG A 273 16.13 -8.54 -3.25
C ARG A 273 17.07 -7.34 -3.17
N LYS A 274 18.38 -7.59 -3.02
CA LYS A 274 19.38 -6.52 -2.94
C LYS A 274 19.72 -6.06 -4.36
N ASN A 275 19.47 -4.79 -4.66
CA ASN A 275 19.78 -4.16 -5.94
C ASN A 275 20.62 -2.87 -5.78
N TYR A 276 21.10 -2.61 -4.56
CA TYR A 276 21.88 -1.42 -4.21
C TYR A 276 23.04 -1.73 -3.24
N SER A 277 24.19 -1.08 -3.43
CA SER A 277 25.40 -1.27 -2.64
C SER A 277 25.99 0.03 -2.04
N GLY A 278 25.40 1.19 -2.33
CA GLY A 278 25.85 2.48 -1.82
C GLY A 278 25.28 2.85 -0.44
N SER A 279 25.50 4.10 -0.03
CA SER A 279 24.98 4.64 1.23
C SER A 279 23.50 5.04 1.11
N ALA A 280 22.77 5.06 2.23
CA ALA A 280 21.35 5.43 2.24
C ALA A 280 21.09 6.83 1.65
N GLY A 281 22.01 7.79 1.86
CA GLY A 281 21.90 9.14 1.30
C GLY A 281 22.13 9.21 -0.21
N LYS A 282 22.90 8.26 -0.78
CA LYS A 282 23.12 8.18 -2.24
C LYS A 282 21.97 7.49 -2.98
N MET A 283 21.10 6.76 -2.28
CA MET A 283 19.93 6.10 -2.90
C MET A 283 19.06 7.08 -3.68
N GLU A 284 18.85 8.30 -3.20
CA GLU A 284 18.02 9.26 -3.92
C GLU A 284 18.64 9.64 -5.27
N VAL A 285 19.94 9.95 -5.26
CA VAL A 285 20.68 10.34 -6.46
C VAL A 285 20.73 9.19 -7.46
N ASP A 286 21.17 8.00 -7.00
CA ASP A 286 21.29 6.83 -7.86
C ASP A 286 19.92 6.35 -8.37
N GLY A 287 18.86 6.52 -7.57
CA GLY A 287 17.50 6.21 -7.95
C GLY A 287 16.97 7.12 -9.05
N MET A 288 17.21 8.44 -8.92
CA MET A 288 16.88 9.40 -9.98
C MET A 288 17.64 9.10 -11.26
N LEU A 289 18.96 8.86 -11.18
CA LEU A 289 19.77 8.50 -12.35
C LEU A 289 19.23 7.26 -13.06
N ARG A 290 18.77 6.23 -12.32
CA ARG A 290 18.15 5.04 -12.91
C ARG A 290 16.82 5.34 -13.60
N ILE A 291 16.03 6.27 -13.09
CA ILE A 291 14.76 6.70 -13.70
C ILE A 291 15.05 7.42 -15.02
N PHE A 292 15.96 8.40 -15.03
CA PHE A 292 16.28 9.14 -16.25
C PHE A 292 16.97 8.28 -17.32
N ASN A 293 17.92 7.43 -16.91
CA ASN A 293 18.61 6.53 -17.85
C ASN A 293 17.66 5.53 -18.53
N ARG A 294 16.54 5.16 -17.89
CA ARG A 294 15.55 4.29 -18.54
C ARG A 294 14.51 5.07 -19.33
N SER A 295 14.20 6.31 -18.93
CA SER A 295 13.31 7.15 -19.74
C SER A 295 13.93 7.45 -21.09
N GLU A 296 15.23 7.77 -21.15
CA GLU A 296 15.97 7.94 -22.42
C GLU A 296 15.92 6.70 -23.32
N LYS A 297 15.90 5.50 -22.74
CA LYS A 297 15.83 4.24 -23.49
C LYS A 297 14.41 3.91 -23.99
N LEU A 298 13.40 4.30 -23.23
CA LEU A 298 11.99 3.99 -23.50
C LEU A 298 11.33 5.06 -24.36
N HIS A 299 11.78 6.30 -24.24
CA HIS A 299 11.26 7.48 -24.87
C HIS A 299 12.46 8.21 -25.48
N ASN A 300 12.51 8.26 -26.81
CA ASN A 300 13.49 9.06 -27.57
C ASN A 300 13.56 10.49 -26.97
N PRO A 301 14.69 11.21 -27.01
CA PRO A 301 15.04 12.29 -26.07
C PRO A 301 14.16 13.54 -26.22
N GLN A 302 12.90 13.45 -25.77
CA GLN A 302 12.05 14.59 -25.49
C GLN A 302 12.39 15.03 -24.07
N ILE A 303 13.37 15.93 -24.07
CA ILE A 303 14.02 16.70 -23.01
C ILE A 303 13.20 16.76 -21.70
N PHE A 304 13.80 16.28 -20.61
CA PHE A 304 13.30 16.49 -19.25
C PHE A 304 13.99 17.71 -18.65
N GLU A 305 13.25 18.74 -18.26
CA GLU A 305 13.80 19.82 -17.42
C GLU A 305 13.47 19.54 -15.95
N LEU A 306 14.53 19.49 -15.13
CA LEU A 306 14.48 18.98 -13.76
C LEU A 306 14.56 20.14 -12.77
N HIS A 307 13.40 20.59 -12.27
CA HIS A 307 13.36 21.62 -11.23
C HIS A 307 13.48 20.98 -9.84
N ARG A 308 14.65 21.11 -9.21
CA ARG A 308 14.89 20.64 -7.83
C ARG A 308 14.85 21.83 -6.86
N ARG A 309 13.85 21.88 -5.97
CA ARG A 309 13.82 22.84 -4.85
C ARG A 309 14.56 22.24 -3.63
N TRP A 310 15.89 22.37 -3.59
CA TRP A 310 16.70 21.85 -2.48
C TRP A 310 16.73 22.79 -1.27
N ARG A 311 16.40 22.26 -0.08
CA ARG A 311 16.75 22.86 1.21
C ARG A 311 17.86 22.02 1.86
N HIS A 312 19.11 22.52 1.80
CA HIS A 312 20.33 22.04 2.47
C HIS A 312 20.73 20.55 2.30
N LYS A 313 21.79 20.30 1.52
CA LYS A 313 23.02 19.55 1.90
C LYS A 313 23.95 19.36 0.67
N LYS A 314 25.22 19.74 0.82
CA LYS A 314 26.28 19.71 -0.21
C LYS A 314 26.69 18.27 -0.54
N HIS A 315 26.29 17.75 -1.70
CA HIS A 315 27.03 16.72 -2.43
C HIS A 315 26.86 16.97 -3.94
N SER A 316 27.95 17.26 -4.63
CA SER A 316 28.03 17.51 -6.07
C SER A 316 27.92 16.21 -6.87
N MET A 317 27.04 16.18 -7.88
CA MET A 317 27.02 15.12 -8.90
C MET A 317 28.10 15.38 -9.96
N PRO A 318 28.77 14.34 -10.50
CA PRO A 318 29.57 14.48 -11.71
C PRO A 318 28.65 14.62 -12.94
N PHE A 319 28.99 15.57 -13.82
CA PHE A 319 28.31 15.86 -15.08
C PHE A 319 28.45 14.70 -16.07
N LEU A 320 27.33 14.18 -16.58
CA LEU A 320 27.31 13.34 -17.78
C LEU A 320 27.21 14.25 -19.00
N LYS A 321 28.26 14.29 -19.82
CA LYS A 321 28.21 14.85 -21.18
C LYS A 321 27.81 13.72 -22.12
N THR A 322 26.63 13.80 -22.72
CA THR A 322 26.29 13.05 -23.94
C THR A 322 25.83 14.05 -25.00
N SER A 323 26.31 13.84 -26.21
CA SER A 323 26.15 14.69 -27.39
C SER A 323 24.68 14.75 -27.84
N HIS A 324 24.23 15.97 -28.15
CA HIS A 324 22.92 16.33 -28.69
C HIS A 324 21.72 16.35 -27.73
N THR A 325 21.88 16.86 -26.51
CA THR A 325 20.84 17.67 -25.83
C THR A 325 21.50 18.50 -24.73
N ALA A 326 21.31 19.81 -24.71
CA ALA A 326 21.88 20.66 -23.67
C ALA A 326 21.08 20.49 -22.36
N MET A 327 21.62 19.69 -21.42
CA MET A 327 21.09 19.55 -20.07
C MET A 327 21.65 20.67 -19.18
N THR A 328 20.94 21.81 -19.11
CA THR A 328 21.31 22.94 -18.26
C THR A 328 20.74 22.75 -16.86
N ILE A 329 21.60 22.38 -15.90
CA ILE A 329 21.23 22.22 -14.49
C ILE A 329 21.40 23.58 -13.80
N LEU A 330 20.31 24.34 -13.65
CA LEU A 330 20.30 25.59 -12.90
C LEU A 330 20.02 25.33 -11.40
N PHE A 331 21.05 25.47 -10.58
CA PHE A 331 20.96 25.54 -9.14
C PHE A 331 20.66 26.99 -8.70
N ARG A 332 19.45 27.28 -8.20
CA ARG A 332 19.18 28.55 -7.52
C ARG A 332 19.66 28.50 -6.06
N LYS A 333 20.34 29.57 -5.65
CA LYS A 333 20.88 29.83 -4.29
C LYS A 333 19.79 29.85 -3.22
#